data_AF-A0A1V0I086-F1
#
_entry.id   AF-A0A1V0I086-F1
#
_cell.length_a   1.000
_cell.length_b   1.000
_cell.length_c   1.000
_cell.angle_alpha   90.00
_cell.angle_beta   90.00
_cell.angle_gamma   90.00
#
_symmetry.space_group_name_H-M   'P 1'
#
loop_
_entity.id
_entity.type
_entity.pdbx_description
1 polymer ?
#
loop_
_entity_poly.entity_id
_entity_poly.type
_entity_poly.pdbx_seq_one_letter_code
_entity_poly.pdbx_strand_id
1 'polypeptide(L)'
;MLSVVARPLVRVFERYLPDPYVFVIILTIVVMAAAVLFEGRSPVAVIEMWGDGFWTLLSFSMQMLLVLVTGYMMASTPAVRGILNRIADTARAPARAILLVTLVSLLASWINWGFGLVVGALLAKAVARRVAVDYRLLVASAYSGFLVWHGGLAGSIPLAIATPGHTFEDQIGIIGTSETIFAGFNLIIVAALFIAVPLVNWLMLPKPGHEMVVDPAKLEEPEFGGGPTHRPSDRIENSPILSWIIGGAGLAWLVIDFLGGGGLTLNSINFLFLFVAIILHGTPRRLLDALAEGVKSGAGIVIQFPFYSGIMAIMAGSGLAVSISDGLTSFASAESLPFWGFISAGIVNFFVPSGGGQWVVQAPVMLPAAEALGVDQARIAMAVAWGDAWTNMVQPFWALPILAIAGLNAKDIMGFCVVQLVVSGVIIALGLSFL
;
A
#
# COMPACT_ATOMS: atom_id res chain seq x y z
N MET A 1 -26.28 -5.14 -8.84
CA MET A 1 -26.82 -5.42 -7.49
C MET A 1 -25.95 -4.77 -6.41
N LEU A 2 -24.62 -4.88 -6.46
CA LEU A 2 -23.73 -4.15 -5.54
C LEU A 2 -23.66 -2.63 -5.79
N SER A 3 -23.90 -2.17 -7.01
CA SER A 3 -23.99 -0.74 -7.33
C SER A 3 -25.09 0.01 -6.56
N VAL A 4 -26.12 -0.70 -6.06
CA VAL A 4 -27.17 -0.12 -5.20
C VAL A 4 -26.67 0.07 -3.77
N VAL A 5 -25.74 -0.76 -3.30
CA VAL A 5 -25.11 -0.67 -1.97
C VAL A 5 -23.97 0.36 -1.96
N ALA A 6 -23.17 0.40 -3.03
CA ALA A 6 -22.05 1.34 -3.14
C ALA A 6 -22.52 2.81 -3.17
N ARG A 7 -23.62 3.11 -3.86
CA ARG A 7 -24.08 4.50 -4.09
C ARG A 7 -24.41 5.29 -2.79
N PRO A 8 -25.19 4.75 -1.83
CA PRO A 8 -25.42 5.41 -0.55
C PRO A 8 -24.12 5.66 0.22
N LEU A 9 -23.20 4.68 0.21
CA LEU A 9 -21.90 4.80 0.87
C LEU A 9 -21.08 5.92 0.25
N VAL A 10 -20.98 5.98 -1.08
CA VAL A 10 -20.30 7.08 -1.79
C VAL A 10 -20.85 8.44 -1.32
N ARG A 11 -22.18 8.62 -1.22
CA ARG A 11 -22.78 9.89 -0.77
C ARG A 11 -22.44 10.24 0.68
N VAL A 12 -22.31 9.26 1.56
CA VAL A 12 -21.91 9.47 2.97
C VAL A 12 -20.46 9.94 3.02
N PHE A 13 -19.55 9.23 2.36
CA PHE A 13 -18.14 9.61 2.31
C PHE A 13 -17.92 10.96 1.60
N GLU A 14 -18.68 11.25 0.54
CA GLU A 14 -18.69 12.57 -0.12
C GLU A 14 -19.03 13.73 0.82
N ARG A 15 -19.84 13.49 1.85
CA ARG A 15 -20.32 14.51 2.76
C ARG A 15 -19.50 14.65 4.05
N TYR A 16 -18.91 13.56 4.53
CA TYR A 16 -18.33 13.50 5.87
C TYR A 16 -16.85 13.13 5.94
N LEU A 17 -16.24 12.58 4.87
CA LEU A 17 -14.83 12.23 4.89
C LEU A 17 -13.96 13.50 4.72
N PRO A 18 -13.18 13.91 5.74
CA PRO A 18 -12.29 15.05 5.60
C PRO A 18 -11.10 14.71 4.70
N ASP A 19 -10.31 15.73 4.36
CA ASP A 19 -9.00 15.53 3.73
C ASP A 19 -8.11 14.64 4.61
N PRO A 20 -7.28 13.73 4.07
CA PRO A 20 -6.47 12.82 4.87
C PRO A 20 -5.51 13.50 5.86
N TYR A 21 -5.00 14.69 5.55
CA TYR A 21 -4.18 15.44 6.51
C TYR A 21 -5.03 15.94 7.70
N VAL A 22 -6.24 16.42 7.44
CA VAL A 22 -7.19 16.79 8.49
C VAL A 22 -7.61 15.55 9.29
N PHE A 23 -7.79 14.41 8.62
CA PHE A 23 -8.10 13.14 9.25
C PHE A 23 -7.05 12.74 10.29
N VAL A 24 -5.75 12.78 9.95
CA VAL A 24 -4.70 12.39 10.90
C VAL A 24 -4.59 13.35 12.09
N ILE A 25 -4.90 14.64 11.93
CA ILE A 25 -4.95 15.59 13.05
C ILE A 25 -6.10 15.24 14.00
N ILE A 26 -7.30 15.02 13.46
CA ILE A 26 -8.48 14.61 14.25
C ILE A 26 -8.18 13.30 14.98
N LEU A 27 -7.62 12.33 14.27
CA LEU A 27 -7.22 11.04 14.82
C LEU A 27 -6.20 11.19 15.95
N THR A 28 -5.21 12.06 15.79
CA THR A 28 -4.25 12.40 16.86
C THR A 28 -4.96 12.85 18.13
N ILE A 29 -5.89 13.79 18.00
CA ILE A 29 -6.67 14.32 19.14
C ILE A 29 -7.53 13.23 19.78
N VAL A 30 -8.18 12.40 18.96
CA VAL A 30 -9.01 11.28 19.45
C VAL A 30 -8.17 10.28 20.24
N VAL A 31 -7.00 9.91 19.75
CA VAL A 31 -6.10 8.97 20.44
C VAL A 31 -5.55 9.59 21.74
N MET A 32 -5.19 10.87 21.72
CA MET A 32 -4.78 11.57 22.93
C MET A 32 -5.90 11.56 23.99
N ALA A 33 -7.14 11.85 23.59
CA ALA A 33 -8.30 11.81 24.48
C ALA A 33 -8.56 10.39 25.00
N ALA A 34 -8.45 9.37 24.14
CA ALA A 34 -8.62 7.98 24.54
C ALA A 34 -7.58 7.54 25.58
N ALA A 35 -6.31 7.94 25.42
CA ALA A 35 -5.26 7.63 26.38
C ALA A 35 -5.51 8.27 27.76
N VAL A 36 -6.08 9.48 27.79
CA VAL A 36 -6.47 10.14 29.05
C VAL A 36 -7.67 9.46 29.69
N LEU A 37 -8.72 9.20 28.90
CA LEU A 37 -10.01 8.74 29.41
C LEU A 37 -10.04 7.26 29.78
N PHE A 38 -9.38 6.40 28.99
CA PHE A 38 -9.46 4.94 29.16
C PHE A 38 -8.21 4.35 29.82
N GLU A 39 -7.03 4.91 29.57
CA GLU A 39 -5.76 4.45 30.18
C GLU A 39 -5.33 5.28 31.39
N GLY A 40 -6.13 6.29 31.77
CA GLY A 40 -5.87 7.12 32.96
C GLY A 40 -4.57 7.94 32.89
N ARG A 41 -4.03 8.18 31.69
CA ARG A 41 -2.79 8.97 31.52
C ARG A 41 -3.06 10.46 31.73
N SER A 42 -2.08 11.19 32.27
CA SER A 42 -2.20 12.64 32.38
C SER A 42 -2.07 13.30 30.99
N PRO A 43 -2.72 14.45 30.73
CA PRO A 43 -2.57 15.15 29.46
C PRO A 43 -1.11 15.48 29.10
N VAL A 44 -0.27 15.80 30.10
CA VAL A 44 1.15 16.08 29.91
C VAL A 44 1.89 14.83 29.43
N ALA A 45 1.68 13.69 30.10
CA ALA A 45 2.32 12.44 29.71
C ALA A 45 1.95 12.01 28.28
N VAL A 46 0.69 12.23 27.87
CA VAL A 46 0.23 11.94 26.51
C VAL A 46 0.89 12.84 25.48
N ILE A 47 1.09 14.12 25.78
CA ILE A 47 1.82 15.06 24.91
C ILE A 47 3.31 14.66 24.80
N GLU A 48 3.93 14.27 25.90
CA GLU A 48 5.32 13.77 25.93
C GLU A 48 5.46 12.50 25.08
N MET A 49 4.58 11.50 25.26
CA MET A 49 4.56 10.30 24.43
C MET A 49 4.46 10.63 22.94
N TRP A 50 3.58 11.56 22.57
CA TRP A 50 3.40 11.97 21.18
C TRP A 50 4.64 12.67 20.62
N GLY A 51 5.21 13.61 21.37
CA GLY A 51 6.38 14.40 20.98
C GLY A 51 7.65 13.57 20.83
N ASP A 52 7.95 12.74 21.84
CA ASP A 52 9.11 11.84 21.85
C ASP A 52 9.01 10.79 20.73
N GLY A 53 7.78 10.36 20.45
CA GLY A 53 7.45 9.40 19.41
C GLY A 53 7.49 9.92 17.97
N PHE A 54 7.39 11.24 17.79
CA PHE A 54 7.07 11.86 16.50
C PHE A 54 8.07 11.54 15.38
N TRP A 55 9.35 11.36 15.73
CA TRP A 55 10.44 11.13 14.77
C TRP A 55 10.94 9.67 14.74
N THR A 56 10.36 8.78 15.55
CA THR A 56 10.87 7.41 15.72
C THR A 56 10.83 6.58 14.44
N LEU A 57 9.87 6.85 13.54
CA LEU A 57 9.76 6.13 12.27
C LEU A 57 10.44 6.83 11.08
N LEU A 58 11.33 7.80 11.28
CA LEU A 58 11.87 8.60 10.16
C LEU A 58 12.57 7.74 9.07
N SER A 59 13.42 6.80 9.49
CA SER A 59 14.10 5.86 8.56
C SER A 59 13.08 5.02 7.78
N PHE A 60 12.13 4.41 8.50
CA PHE A 60 11.06 3.61 7.89
C PHE A 60 10.17 4.44 6.93
N SER A 61 9.86 5.68 7.30
CA SER A 61 9.11 6.62 6.46
C SER A 61 9.84 6.89 5.14
N MET A 62 11.15 7.07 5.19
CA MET A 62 11.96 7.25 3.98
C MET A 62 11.98 6.00 3.12
N GLN A 63 12.03 4.80 3.72
CA GLN A 63 11.92 3.53 2.99
C GLN A 63 10.57 3.43 2.26
N MET A 64 9.46 3.74 2.93
CA MET A 64 8.12 3.71 2.32
C MET A 64 7.95 4.76 1.22
N LEU A 65 8.50 5.97 1.42
CA LEU A 65 8.55 6.99 0.38
C LEU A 65 9.31 6.49 -0.85
N LEU A 66 10.47 5.85 -0.65
CA LEU A 66 11.25 5.28 -1.74
C LEU A 66 10.52 4.14 -2.46
N VAL A 67 9.75 3.29 -1.77
CA VAL A 67 8.91 2.28 -2.42
C VAL A 67 7.97 2.94 -3.43
N LEU A 68 7.27 4.00 -3.01
CA LEU A 68 6.36 4.73 -3.88
C LEU A 68 7.09 5.46 -5.02
N VAL A 69 8.13 6.23 -4.69
CA VAL A 69 8.84 7.08 -5.67
C VAL A 69 9.58 6.24 -6.71
N THR A 70 10.30 5.20 -6.28
CA THR A 70 10.98 4.30 -7.24
C THR A 70 9.99 3.48 -8.04
N GLY A 71 8.86 3.07 -7.43
CA GLY A 71 7.71 2.49 -8.12
C GLY A 71 7.16 3.42 -9.20
N TYR A 72 6.98 4.71 -8.88
CA TYR A 72 6.55 5.73 -9.84
C TYR A 72 7.53 5.89 -11.00
N MET A 73 8.82 6.01 -10.69
CA MET A 73 9.88 6.15 -11.68
C MET A 73 9.89 4.96 -12.63
N MET A 74 9.76 3.73 -12.12
CA MET A 74 9.70 2.52 -12.93
C MET A 74 8.43 2.47 -13.80
N ALA A 75 7.26 2.73 -13.22
CA ALA A 75 5.98 2.76 -13.92
C ALA A 75 5.92 3.78 -15.05
N SER A 76 6.68 4.87 -14.91
CA SER A 76 6.67 5.99 -15.85
C SER A 76 7.74 5.87 -16.95
N THR A 77 8.46 4.75 -17.01
CA THR A 77 9.42 4.49 -18.09
C THR A 77 8.71 4.34 -19.45
N PRO A 78 9.37 4.66 -20.57
CA PRO A 78 8.80 4.48 -21.91
C PRO A 78 8.40 3.03 -22.20
N ALA A 79 9.17 2.07 -21.69
CA ALA A 79 8.90 0.65 -21.83
C ALA A 79 7.56 0.26 -21.16
N VAL A 80 7.38 0.62 -19.88
CA VAL A 80 6.17 0.30 -19.14
C VAL A 80 4.96 1.04 -19.70
N ARG A 81 5.08 2.36 -19.97
CA ARG A 81 4.00 3.13 -20.62
C ARG A 81 3.59 2.54 -21.97
N GLY A 82 4.54 2.05 -22.76
CA GLY A 82 4.26 1.35 -24.03
C GLY A 82 3.46 0.06 -23.82
N ILE A 83 3.81 -0.74 -22.80
CA ILE A 83 3.07 -1.96 -22.42
C ILE A 83 1.65 -1.61 -21.97
N LEU A 84 1.50 -0.62 -21.07
CA LEU A 84 0.18 -0.23 -20.55
C LEU A 84 -0.74 0.28 -21.65
N ASN A 85 -0.22 1.03 -22.63
CA ASN A 85 -1.01 1.47 -23.79
C ASN A 85 -1.50 0.30 -24.64
N ARG A 86 -0.64 -0.69 -24.92
CA ARG A 86 -1.04 -1.89 -25.67
C ARG A 86 -2.07 -2.71 -24.93
N ILE A 87 -1.93 -2.83 -23.61
CA ILE A 87 -2.93 -3.48 -22.74
C ILE A 87 -4.26 -2.71 -22.84
N ALA A 88 -4.22 -1.38 -22.74
CA ALA A 88 -5.40 -0.52 -22.81
C ALA A 88 -6.13 -0.62 -24.16
N ASP A 89 -5.42 -0.84 -25.28
CA ASP A 89 -6.03 -1.06 -26.61
C ASP A 89 -6.94 -2.32 -26.65
N THR A 90 -6.78 -3.24 -25.69
CA THR A 90 -7.62 -4.43 -25.58
C THR A 90 -8.91 -4.19 -24.78
N ALA A 91 -9.00 -3.10 -24.00
CA ALA A 91 -10.21 -2.71 -23.31
C ALA A 91 -11.21 -2.17 -24.35
N ARG A 92 -12.14 -3.03 -24.80
CA ARG A 92 -13.15 -2.67 -25.83
C ARG A 92 -14.55 -2.40 -25.27
N ALA A 93 -14.75 -2.65 -23.97
CA ALA A 93 -16.03 -2.49 -23.29
C ALA A 93 -15.82 -2.15 -21.81
N PRO A 94 -16.77 -1.46 -21.14
CA PRO A 94 -16.65 -1.08 -19.72
C PRO A 94 -16.35 -2.27 -18.79
N ALA A 95 -17.02 -3.40 -19.01
CA ALA A 95 -16.76 -4.65 -18.28
C ALA A 95 -15.30 -5.10 -18.38
N ARG A 96 -14.77 -5.13 -19.60
CA ARG A 96 -13.40 -5.54 -19.86
C ARG A 96 -12.39 -4.53 -19.32
N ALA A 97 -12.71 -3.23 -19.38
CA ALA A 97 -11.90 -2.16 -18.80
C ALA A 97 -11.69 -2.36 -17.29
N ILE A 98 -12.78 -2.61 -16.54
CA ILE A 98 -12.72 -2.85 -15.10
C ILE A 98 -11.88 -4.09 -14.78
N LEU A 99 -12.16 -5.23 -15.41
CA LEU A 99 -11.43 -6.48 -15.16
C LEU A 99 -9.93 -6.34 -15.44
N LEU A 100 -9.58 -5.71 -16.57
CA LEU A 100 -8.21 -5.53 -17.00
C LEU A 100 -7.43 -4.61 -16.07
N VAL A 101 -8.02 -3.48 -15.66
CA VAL A 101 -7.39 -2.57 -14.70
C VAL A 101 -7.19 -3.26 -13.36
N THR A 102 -8.20 -3.95 -12.83
CA THR A 102 -8.07 -4.65 -11.55
C THR A 102 -6.99 -5.72 -11.58
N LEU A 103 -6.95 -6.58 -12.61
CA LEU A 103 -5.98 -7.68 -12.68
C LEU A 103 -4.54 -7.17 -12.80
N VAL A 104 -4.31 -6.14 -13.62
CA VAL A 104 -2.98 -5.55 -13.76
C VAL A 104 -2.55 -4.85 -12.47
N SER A 105 -3.47 -4.13 -11.81
CA SER A 105 -3.20 -3.50 -10.51
C SER A 105 -2.89 -4.52 -9.42
N LEU A 106 -3.64 -5.62 -9.31
CA LEU A 106 -3.36 -6.70 -8.35
C LEU A 106 -1.97 -7.30 -8.57
N LEU A 107 -1.64 -7.63 -9.82
CA LEU A 107 -0.34 -8.18 -10.17
C LEU A 107 0.79 -7.21 -9.83
N ALA A 108 0.64 -5.94 -10.24
CA ALA A 108 1.65 -4.92 -9.98
C ALA A 108 1.80 -4.63 -8.48
N SER A 109 0.70 -4.55 -7.72
CA SER A 109 0.71 -4.32 -6.27
C SER A 109 1.25 -5.50 -5.47
N TRP A 110 1.03 -6.74 -5.93
CA TRP A 110 1.62 -7.93 -5.32
C TRP A 110 3.14 -7.95 -5.49
N ILE A 111 3.67 -7.44 -6.60
CA ILE A 111 5.12 -7.30 -6.83
C ILE A 111 5.69 -6.13 -6.01
N ASN A 112 5.09 -4.96 -6.15
CA ASN A 112 5.49 -3.75 -5.43
C ASN A 112 4.30 -2.80 -5.36
N TRP A 113 3.89 -2.44 -4.15
CA TRP A 113 2.67 -1.69 -3.94
C TRP A 113 2.73 -0.26 -4.45
N GLY A 114 3.91 0.38 -4.35
CA GLY A 114 4.16 1.72 -4.88
C GLY A 114 4.03 1.74 -6.40
N PHE A 115 4.65 0.76 -7.05
CA PHE A 115 4.52 0.52 -8.49
C PHE A 115 3.07 0.21 -8.89
N GLY A 116 2.37 -0.65 -8.15
CA GLY A 116 0.99 -1.04 -8.43
C GLY A 116 0.00 0.12 -8.37
N LEU A 117 0.13 1.01 -7.38
CA LEU A 117 -0.70 2.22 -7.30
C LEU A 117 -0.51 3.12 -8.53
N VAL A 118 0.74 3.31 -8.98
CA VAL A 118 1.05 4.17 -10.12
C VAL A 118 0.63 3.51 -11.44
N VAL A 119 0.98 2.23 -11.65
CA VAL A 119 0.56 1.47 -12.83
C VAL A 119 -0.94 1.42 -12.96
N GLY A 120 -1.66 1.17 -11.86
CA GLY A 120 -3.11 1.17 -11.84
C GLY A 120 -3.69 2.52 -12.28
N ALA A 121 -3.14 3.63 -11.78
CA ALA A 121 -3.55 4.96 -12.16
C ALA A 121 -3.29 5.26 -13.65
N LEU A 122 -2.08 4.98 -14.14
CA LEU A 122 -1.69 5.21 -15.54
C LEU A 122 -2.52 4.36 -16.50
N LEU A 123 -2.76 3.09 -16.16
CA LEU A 123 -3.59 2.20 -16.95
C LEU A 123 -5.06 2.65 -16.95
N ALA A 124 -5.59 3.08 -15.81
CA ALA A 124 -6.95 3.64 -15.73
C ALA A 124 -7.11 4.86 -16.65
N LYS A 125 -6.14 5.80 -16.64
CA LYS A 125 -6.12 6.93 -17.57
C LYS A 125 -6.06 6.47 -19.03
N ALA A 126 -5.15 5.54 -19.36
CA ALA A 126 -4.99 5.03 -20.72
C ALA A 126 -6.26 4.33 -21.23
N VAL A 127 -6.95 3.57 -20.38
CA VAL A 127 -8.22 2.89 -20.71
C VAL A 127 -9.36 3.90 -20.86
N ALA A 128 -9.48 4.87 -19.95
CA ALA A 128 -10.53 5.88 -19.99
C ALA A 128 -10.45 6.82 -21.20
N ARG A 129 -9.27 7.00 -21.81
CA ARG A 129 -9.12 7.68 -23.12
C ARG A 129 -9.74 6.90 -24.29
N ARG A 130 -9.93 5.59 -24.14
CA ARG A 130 -10.35 4.67 -25.22
C ARG A 130 -11.78 4.13 -25.05
N VAL A 131 -12.24 4.03 -23.81
CA VAL A 131 -13.54 3.45 -23.45
C VAL A 131 -14.28 4.39 -22.52
N ALA A 132 -15.52 4.72 -22.87
CA ALA A 132 -16.44 5.38 -21.96
C ALA A 132 -16.83 4.42 -20.82
N VAL A 133 -16.26 4.64 -19.64
CA VAL A 133 -16.49 3.85 -18.41
C VAL A 133 -16.59 4.80 -17.23
N ASP A 134 -17.31 4.41 -16.17
CA ASP A 134 -17.34 5.20 -14.94
C ASP A 134 -15.92 5.29 -14.36
N TYR A 135 -15.34 6.49 -14.45
CA TYR A 135 -13.95 6.72 -14.14
C TYR A 135 -13.66 6.55 -12.64
N ARG A 136 -14.64 6.84 -11.77
CA ARG A 136 -14.49 6.64 -10.33
C ARG A 136 -14.38 5.15 -10.01
N LEU A 137 -15.26 4.32 -10.59
CA LEU A 137 -15.16 2.87 -10.43
C LEU A 137 -13.89 2.31 -11.06
N LEU A 138 -13.45 2.84 -12.21
CA LEU A 138 -12.19 2.42 -12.84
C LEU A 138 -10.97 2.71 -11.95
N VAL A 139 -10.92 3.89 -11.33
CA VAL A 139 -9.86 4.27 -10.39
C VAL A 139 -9.97 3.49 -9.08
N ALA A 140 -11.18 3.26 -8.56
CA ALA A 140 -11.39 2.38 -7.41
C ALA A 140 -10.95 0.94 -7.71
N SER A 141 -11.17 0.48 -8.95
CA SER A 141 -10.74 -0.84 -9.42
C SER A 141 -9.21 -0.95 -9.47
N ALA A 142 -8.53 0.12 -9.89
CA ALA A 142 -7.08 0.21 -9.82
C ALA A 142 -6.58 0.23 -8.37
N TYR A 143 -7.20 1.04 -7.51
CA TYR A 143 -6.82 1.14 -6.10
C TYR A 143 -7.04 -0.17 -5.33
N SER A 144 -8.12 -0.91 -5.63
CA SER A 144 -8.39 -2.21 -5.01
C SER A 144 -7.31 -3.26 -5.27
N GLY A 145 -6.43 -3.05 -6.27
CA GLY A 145 -5.22 -3.86 -6.45
C GLY A 145 -4.27 -3.78 -5.27
N PHE A 146 -4.23 -2.64 -4.55
CA PHE A 146 -3.43 -2.46 -3.35
C PHE A 146 -3.79 -3.45 -2.25
N LEU A 147 -4.99 -4.04 -2.25
CA LEU A 147 -5.43 -4.99 -1.22
C LEU A 147 -4.47 -6.17 -1.00
N VAL A 148 -3.79 -6.66 -2.04
CA VAL A 148 -2.90 -7.83 -1.93
C VAL A 148 -1.45 -7.47 -1.56
N TRP A 149 -1.18 -6.20 -1.28
CA TRP A 149 0.19 -5.68 -1.13
C TRP A 149 0.99 -6.38 -0.03
N HIS A 150 0.34 -6.65 1.10
CA HIS A 150 1.01 -7.15 2.30
C HIS A 150 1.20 -8.68 2.25
N GLY A 151 0.36 -9.36 1.48
CA GLY A 151 0.56 -10.77 1.09
C GLY A 151 1.50 -10.94 -0.12
N GLY A 152 2.13 -9.87 -0.58
CA GLY A 152 3.02 -9.83 -1.75
C GLY A 152 4.49 -9.59 -1.42
N LEU A 153 5.29 -9.48 -2.47
CA LEU A 153 6.75 -9.36 -2.39
C LEU A 153 7.21 -8.11 -1.64
N ALA A 154 6.38 -7.07 -1.57
CA ALA A 154 6.68 -5.80 -0.89
C ALA A 154 5.93 -5.62 0.45
N GLY A 155 5.45 -6.71 1.06
CA GLY A 155 4.74 -6.65 2.34
C GLY A 155 5.65 -6.25 3.50
N SER A 156 5.29 -5.20 4.25
CA SER A 156 6.19 -4.60 5.23
C SER A 156 6.52 -5.54 6.40
N ILE A 157 5.52 -6.20 6.98
CA ILE A 157 5.69 -7.14 8.10
C ILE A 157 6.51 -8.36 7.71
N PRO A 158 6.14 -9.14 6.67
CA PRO A 158 6.90 -10.33 6.32
C PRO A 158 8.34 -10.01 5.93
N LEU A 159 8.60 -8.86 5.29
CA LEU A 159 9.97 -8.43 5.00
C LEU A 159 10.71 -7.92 6.24
N ALA A 160 10.02 -7.27 7.18
CA ALA A 160 10.64 -6.78 8.41
C ALA A 160 11.14 -7.94 9.28
N ILE A 161 10.32 -8.99 9.47
CA ILE A 161 10.71 -10.17 10.26
C ILE A 161 11.65 -11.13 9.52
N ALA A 162 11.80 -10.97 8.20
CA ALA A 162 12.81 -11.66 7.41
C ALA A 162 14.18 -10.93 7.40
N THR A 163 14.27 -9.73 7.99
CA THR A 163 15.48 -8.90 7.98
C THR A 163 16.26 -9.06 9.28
N PRO A 164 17.54 -9.48 9.27
CA PRO A 164 18.37 -9.54 10.47
C PRO A 164 18.45 -8.20 11.21
N GLY A 165 18.46 -8.25 12.54
CA GLY A 165 18.46 -7.12 13.45
C GLY A 165 17.08 -6.51 13.71
N HIS A 166 15.99 -7.20 13.37
CA HIS A 166 14.65 -6.69 13.64
C HIS A 166 14.31 -6.74 15.13
N THR A 167 13.39 -5.87 15.57
CA THR A 167 13.08 -5.62 17.00
C THR A 167 12.69 -6.85 17.82
N PHE A 168 12.19 -7.90 17.17
CA PHE A 168 11.64 -9.10 17.82
C PHE A 168 12.46 -10.36 17.52
N GLU A 169 13.66 -10.23 16.93
CA GLU A 169 14.48 -11.37 16.52
C GLU A 169 14.81 -12.29 17.70
N ASP A 170 15.10 -11.74 18.88
CA ASP A 170 15.39 -12.53 20.09
C ASP A 170 14.20 -13.41 20.53
N GLN A 171 12.96 -13.03 20.16
CA GLN A 171 11.74 -13.75 20.52
C GLN A 171 11.33 -14.77 19.46
N ILE A 172 11.41 -14.43 18.17
CA ILE A 172 10.86 -15.25 17.08
C ILE A 172 11.90 -15.76 16.08
N GLY A 173 13.17 -15.40 16.25
CA GLY A 173 14.21 -15.59 15.24
C GLY A 173 13.91 -14.81 13.95
N ILE A 174 14.65 -15.14 12.89
CA ILE A 174 14.38 -14.61 11.55
C ILE A 174 13.38 -15.54 10.86
N ILE A 175 12.22 -15.00 10.48
CA ILE A 175 11.17 -15.76 9.77
C ILE A 175 11.28 -15.47 8.27
N GLY A 176 11.55 -16.51 7.49
CA GLY A 176 11.80 -16.37 6.06
C GLY A 176 10.53 -16.06 5.24
N THR A 177 10.73 -15.56 4.01
CA THR A 177 9.61 -15.33 3.08
C THR A 177 8.92 -16.63 2.63
N SER A 178 9.59 -17.78 2.76
CA SER A 178 9.01 -19.12 2.54
C SER A 178 7.88 -19.45 3.50
N GLU A 179 7.94 -18.93 4.73
CA GLU A 179 6.97 -19.18 5.79
C GLU A 179 5.86 -18.13 5.84
N THR A 180 6.01 -17.05 5.06
CA THR A 180 5.08 -15.90 5.05
C THR A 180 4.50 -15.68 3.65
N ILE A 181 5.22 -14.96 2.79
CA ILE A 181 4.76 -14.57 1.45
C ILE A 181 4.49 -15.79 0.57
N PHE A 182 5.38 -16.79 0.60
CA PHE A 182 5.27 -18.00 -0.20
C PHE A 182 4.62 -19.18 0.54
N ALA A 183 4.07 -18.94 1.74
CA ALA A 183 3.32 -19.96 2.45
C ALA A 183 2.01 -20.32 1.72
N GLY A 184 1.63 -21.59 1.79
CA GLY A 184 0.47 -22.12 1.07
C GLY A 184 -0.84 -21.37 1.39
N PHE A 185 -1.12 -21.11 2.68
CA PHE A 185 -2.33 -20.39 3.09
C PHE A 185 -2.38 -18.97 2.50
N ASN A 186 -1.23 -18.26 2.50
CA ASN A 186 -1.15 -16.90 1.96
C ASN A 186 -1.37 -16.89 0.45
N LEU A 187 -0.73 -17.80 -0.29
CA LEU A 187 -0.89 -17.90 -1.74
C LEU A 187 -2.33 -18.25 -2.14
N ILE A 188 -3.01 -19.09 -1.35
CA ILE A 188 -4.44 -19.40 -1.59
C ILE A 188 -5.33 -18.17 -1.34
N ILE A 189 -5.09 -17.40 -0.28
CA ILE A 189 -5.81 -16.13 -0.03
C ILE A 189 -5.58 -15.16 -1.19
N VAL A 190 -4.33 -14.96 -1.61
CA VAL A 190 -4.00 -14.10 -2.76
C VAL A 190 -4.72 -14.59 -4.01
N ALA A 191 -4.67 -15.89 -4.34
CA ALA A 191 -5.36 -16.44 -5.50
C ALA A 191 -6.88 -16.22 -5.46
N ALA A 192 -7.50 -16.39 -4.29
CA ALA A 192 -8.92 -16.12 -4.10
C ALA A 192 -9.26 -14.64 -4.35
N LEU A 193 -8.41 -13.70 -3.87
CA LEU A 193 -8.58 -12.27 -4.12
C LEU A 193 -8.36 -11.89 -5.59
N PHE A 194 -7.44 -12.57 -6.30
CA PHE A 194 -7.25 -12.39 -7.75
C PHE A 194 -8.49 -12.78 -8.57
N ILE A 195 -9.38 -13.59 -8.02
CA ILE A 195 -10.67 -13.93 -8.63
C ILE A 195 -11.77 -13.00 -8.13
N ALA A 196 -11.88 -12.82 -6.81
CA ALA A 196 -12.99 -12.09 -6.20
C ALA A 196 -12.97 -10.59 -6.51
N VAL A 197 -11.82 -9.93 -6.39
CA VAL A 197 -11.72 -8.46 -6.51
C VAL A 197 -12.14 -7.98 -7.90
N PRO A 198 -11.66 -8.57 -9.03
CA PRO A 198 -12.14 -8.20 -10.37
C PRO A 198 -13.64 -8.44 -10.55
N LEU A 199 -14.17 -9.56 -10.04
CA LEU A 199 -15.60 -9.86 -10.13
C LEU A 199 -16.45 -8.86 -9.34
N VAL A 200 -16.04 -8.51 -8.13
CA VAL A 200 -16.72 -7.51 -7.29
C VAL A 200 -16.73 -6.14 -7.99
N ASN A 201 -15.59 -5.70 -8.53
CA ASN A 201 -15.52 -4.44 -9.28
C ASN A 201 -16.42 -4.47 -10.52
N TRP A 202 -16.42 -5.57 -11.26
CA TRP A 202 -17.29 -5.75 -12.41
C TRP A 202 -18.77 -5.69 -12.03
N LEU A 203 -19.17 -6.31 -10.91
CA LEU A 203 -20.55 -6.29 -10.39
C LEU A 203 -21.00 -4.92 -9.85
N MET A 204 -20.05 -3.99 -9.63
CA MET A 204 -20.31 -2.61 -9.24
C MET A 204 -20.53 -1.66 -10.43
N LEU A 205 -20.36 -2.13 -11.67
CA LEU A 205 -20.60 -1.30 -12.87
C LEU A 205 -21.99 -0.62 -12.81
N PRO A 206 -22.05 0.70 -13.06
CA PRO A 206 -23.33 1.38 -13.12
C PRO A 206 -24.12 0.92 -14.36
N LYS A 207 -25.45 1.09 -14.28
CA LYS A 207 -26.31 0.95 -15.45
C LYS A 207 -25.98 2.05 -16.47
N PRO A 208 -26.15 1.81 -17.78
CA PRO A 208 -25.94 2.82 -18.81
C PRO A 208 -26.68 4.14 -18.50
N GLY A 209 -26.02 5.26 -18.78
CA GLY A 209 -26.50 6.62 -18.50
C GLY A 209 -26.30 7.11 -17.06
N HIS A 210 -25.64 6.33 -16.19
CA HIS A 210 -25.30 6.75 -14.81
C HIS A 210 -23.80 6.77 -14.53
N GLU A 211 -22.99 6.43 -15.53
CA GLU A 211 -21.54 6.50 -15.50
C GLU A 211 -21.04 7.95 -15.49
N MET A 212 -20.01 8.21 -14.69
CA MET A 212 -19.21 9.43 -14.79
C MET A 212 -18.05 9.20 -15.75
N VAL A 213 -18.20 9.62 -17.00
CA VAL A 213 -17.14 9.57 -18.02
C VAL A 213 -16.30 10.85 -17.93
N VAL A 214 -14.98 10.71 -17.99
CA VAL A 214 -14.05 11.85 -17.99
C VAL A 214 -13.65 12.20 -19.43
N ASP A 215 -13.52 13.49 -19.69
CA ASP A 215 -12.99 14.03 -20.94
C ASP A 215 -11.54 13.54 -21.16
N PRO A 216 -11.25 12.82 -22.27
CA PRO A 216 -9.91 12.33 -22.58
C PRO A 216 -8.82 13.42 -22.56
N ALA A 217 -9.13 14.68 -22.88
CA ALA A 217 -8.17 15.79 -22.85
C ALA A 217 -7.63 16.07 -21.44
N LYS A 218 -8.39 15.74 -20.38
CA LYS A 218 -7.96 15.88 -18.99
C LYS A 218 -7.06 14.74 -18.52
N LEU A 219 -6.87 13.72 -19.35
CA LEU A 219 -6.15 12.50 -19.01
C LEU A 219 -4.73 12.47 -19.60
N GLU A 220 -4.24 13.56 -20.17
CA GLU A 220 -2.87 13.64 -20.69
C GLU A 220 -1.82 13.38 -19.58
N GLU A 221 -0.66 12.88 -20.00
CA GLU A 221 0.46 12.58 -19.12
C GLU A 221 1.64 13.49 -19.46
N PRO A 222 2.46 13.86 -18.46
CA PRO A 222 3.65 14.64 -18.73
C PRO A 222 4.62 13.84 -19.60
N GLU A 223 5.19 14.52 -20.59
CA GLU A 223 6.34 14.04 -21.35
C GLU A 223 7.63 14.33 -20.56
N PHE A 224 8.59 13.40 -20.61
CA PHE A 224 9.88 13.54 -19.93
C PHE A 224 11.02 13.69 -20.94
N GLY A 225 11.94 14.61 -20.66
CA GLY A 225 13.00 15.01 -21.59
C GLY A 225 12.59 16.15 -22.53
N GLY A 226 13.45 16.47 -23.51
CA GLY A 226 13.14 17.46 -24.56
C GLY A 226 13.73 18.87 -24.38
N GLY A 227 14.67 19.07 -23.44
CA GLY A 227 15.40 20.33 -23.31
C GLY A 227 16.45 20.51 -24.42
N PRO A 228 16.68 21.73 -24.94
CA PRO A 228 17.67 21.94 -25.98
C PRO A 228 19.10 21.75 -25.45
N THR A 229 19.94 21.06 -26.21
CA THR A 229 21.34 20.78 -25.85
C THR A 229 22.24 21.94 -26.29
N HIS A 230 22.51 22.88 -25.38
CA HIS A 230 23.32 24.05 -25.69
C HIS A 230 24.68 24.04 -25.01
N ARG A 231 24.80 23.38 -23.86
CA ARG A 231 26.00 23.36 -23.03
C ARG A 231 26.64 21.96 -23.00
N PRO A 232 27.96 21.86 -22.78
CA PRO A 232 28.63 20.58 -22.59
C PRO A 232 28.03 19.72 -21.46
N SER A 233 27.56 20.34 -20.37
CA SER A 233 26.84 19.65 -19.27
C SER A 233 25.57 18.96 -19.76
N ASP A 234 24.83 19.59 -20.67
CA ASP A 234 23.58 19.04 -21.20
C ASP A 234 23.83 17.73 -21.96
N ARG A 235 25.03 17.53 -22.55
CA ARG A 235 25.40 16.26 -23.19
C ARG A 235 25.57 15.14 -22.17
N ILE A 236 26.12 15.45 -21.00
CA ILE A 236 26.32 14.48 -19.91
C ILE A 236 24.95 14.11 -19.31
N GLU A 237 24.11 15.10 -19.04
CA GLU A 237 22.76 14.92 -18.49
C GLU A 237 21.82 14.14 -19.43
N ASN A 238 22.07 14.19 -20.73
CA ASN A 238 21.31 13.48 -21.76
C ASN A 238 22.04 12.25 -22.32
N SER A 239 23.19 11.85 -21.75
CA SER A 239 23.91 10.65 -22.17
C SER A 239 23.36 9.42 -21.45
N PRO A 240 22.98 8.35 -22.18
CA PRO A 240 22.49 7.13 -21.55
C PRO A 240 23.59 6.26 -20.96
N ILE A 241 24.85 6.50 -21.34
CA ILE A 241 26.00 5.71 -20.91
C ILE A 241 26.15 5.74 -19.39
N LEU A 242 25.95 6.91 -18.77
CA LEU A 242 26.04 7.04 -17.31
C LEU A 242 24.98 6.20 -16.60
N SER A 243 23.73 6.28 -17.06
CA SER A 243 22.63 5.47 -16.54
C SER A 243 22.90 3.98 -16.70
N TRP A 244 23.43 3.54 -17.84
CA TRP A 244 23.73 2.12 -18.07
C TRP A 244 24.89 1.61 -17.21
N ILE A 245 25.95 2.40 -17.03
CA ILE A 245 27.08 2.03 -16.18
C ILE A 245 26.62 1.90 -14.72
N ILE A 246 25.99 2.95 -14.17
CA ILE A 246 25.59 2.93 -12.75
C ILE A 246 24.44 1.96 -12.50
N GLY A 247 23.48 1.90 -13.44
CA GLY A 247 22.40 0.93 -13.48
C GLY A 247 22.91 -0.51 -13.44
N GLY A 248 23.81 -0.83 -14.36
CA GLY A 248 24.42 -2.16 -14.47
C GLY A 248 25.24 -2.53 -13.24
N ALA A 249 26.03 -1.60 -12.71
CA ALA A 249 26.81 -1.82 -11.48
C ALA A 249 25.91 -2.13 -10.29
N GLY A 250 24.79 -1.40 -10.12
CA GLY A 250 23.83 -1.69 -9.06
C GLY A 250 23.18 -3.06 -9.23
N LEU A 251 22.68 -3.39 -10.42
CA LEU A 251 22.07 -4.70 -10.66
C LEU A 251 23.08 -5.85 -10.48
N ALA A 252 24.34 -5.66 -10.85
CA ALA A 252 25.40 -6.63 -10.61
C ALA A 252 25.64 -6.83 -9.10
N TRP A 253 25.67 -5.75 -8.31
CA TRP A 253 25.78 -5.85 -6.86
C TRP A 253 24.61 -6.63 -6.26
N LEU A 254 23.38 -6.38 -6.72
CA LEU A 254 22.20 -7.09 -6.25
C LEU A 254 22.29 -8.61 -6.55
N VAL A 255 22.79 -8.99 -7.72
CA VAL A 255 23.06 -10.40 -8.05
C VAL A 255 24.11 -11.01 -7.13
N ILE A 256 25.19 -10.28 -6.83
CA ILE A 256 26.23 -10.73 -5.90
C ILE A 256 25.66 -10.96 -4.50
N ASP A 257 24.82 -10.04 -4.01
CA ASP A 257 24.17 -10.14 -2.70
C ASP A 257 23.30 -11.41 -2.59
N PHE A 258 22.43 -11.64 -3.58
CA PHE A 258 21.59 -12.85 -3.63
C PHE A 258 22.41 -14.14 -3.74
N LEU A 259 23.47 -14.16 -4.56
CA LEU A 259 24.37 -15.33 -4.65
C LEU A 259 25.15 -15.58 -3.35
N GLY A 260 25.37 -14.53 -2.55
CA GLY A 260 25.97 -14.60 -1.23
C GLY A 260 25.03 -15.05 -0.11
N GLY A 261 23.76 -15.36 -0.42
CA GLY A 261 22.74 -15.76 0.55
C GLY A 261 21.85 -14.60 1.05
N GLY A 262 21.96 -13.41 0.45
CA GLY A 262 21.04 -12.30 0.70
C GLY A 262 19.60 -12.64 0.34
N GLY A 263 18.65 -12.10 1.11
CA GLY A 263 17.21 -12.32 0.96
C GLY A 263 16.45 -11.12 0.37
N LEU A 264 15.16 -11.33 0.09
CA LEU A 264 14.26 -10.22 -0.21
C LEU A 264 14.04 -9.38 1.06
N THR A 265 14.32 -8.09 0.97
CA THR A 265 14.11 -7.09 2.01
C THR A 265 13.51 -5.83 1.38
N LEU A 266 13.02 -4.90 2.20
CA LEU A 266 12.54 -3.60 1.72
C LEU A 266 13.62 -2.85 0.93
N ASN A 267 14.86 -2.90 1.40
CA ASN A 267 15.98 -2.22 0.75
C ASN A 267 16.35 -2.89 -0.57
N SER A 268 16.39 -4.23 -0.65
CA SER A 268 16.73 -4.90 -1.91
C SER A 268 15.68 -4.67 -2.99
N ILE A 269 14.39 -4.56 -2.62
CA ILE A 269 13.31 -4.19 -3.55
C ILE A 269 13.42 -2.74 -4.01
N ASN A 270 13.62 -1.79 -3.09
CA ASN A 270 13.82 -0.38 -3.45
C ASN A 270 15.02 -0.20 -4.36
N PHE A 271 16.11 -0.91 -4.07
CA PHE A 271 17.31 -0.92 -4.87
C PHE A 271 17.04 -1.46 -6.27
N LEU A 272 16.39 -2.62 -6.39
CA LEU A 272 16.00 -3.18 -7.69
C LEU A 272 15.21 -2.17 -8.53
N PHE A 273 14.15 -1.58 -7.96
CA PHE A 273 13.29 -0.64 -8.69
C PHE A 273 14.02 0.62 -9.11
N LEU A 274 14.85 1.20 -8.23
CA LEU A 274 15.65 2.37 -8.54
C LEU A 274 16.60 2.11 -9.73
N PHE A 275 17.39 1.04 -9.67
CA PHE A 275 18.42 0.78 -10.67
C PHE A 275 17.84 0.29 -12.01
N VAL A 276 16.73 -0.46 -11.99
CA VAL A 276 15.98 -0.75 -13.22
C VAL A 276 15.41 0.53 -13.82
N ALA A 277 14.82 1.42 -13.01
CA ALA A 277 14.31 2.70 -13.51
C ALA A 277 15.40 3.59 -14.12
N ILE A 278 16.59 3.64 -13.51
CA ILE A 278 17.76 4.35 -14.06
C ILE A 278 18.07 3.87 -15.48
N ILE A 279 18.13 2.55 -15.70
CA ILE A 279 18.43 1.97 -17.02
C ILE A 279 17.31 2.29 -18.01
N LEU A 280 16.06 2.06 -17.62
CA LEU A 280 14.90 2.13 -18.52
C LEU A 280 14.48 3.55 -18.88
N HIS A 281 14.83 4.56 -18.09
CA HIS A 281 14.67 5.98 -18.48
C HIS A 281 15.69 6.42 -19.53
N GLY A 282 16.78 5.66 -19.71
CA GLY A 282 17.83 5.97 -20.66
C GLY A 282 18.75 7.05 -20.14
N THR A 283 18.27 8.27 -19.86
CA THR A 283 19.13 9.41 -19.49
C THR A 283 18.86 9.93 -18.07
N PRO A 284 19.88 10.51 -17.39
CA PRO A 284 19.71 11.16 -16.09
C PRO A 284 18.61 12.23 -16.09
N ARG A 285 18.52 13.04 -17.16
CA ARG A 285 17.50 14.08 -17.27
C ARG A 285 16.07 13.52 -17.18
N ARG A 286 15.77 12.48 -17.95
CA ARG A 286 14.43 11.85 -17.98
C ARG A 286 14.08 11.22 -16.63
N LEU A 287 15.09 10.60 -15.99
CA LEU A 287 14.94 10.03 -14.65
C LEU A 287 14.60 11.11 -13.61
N LEU A 288 15.30 12.26 -13.64
CA LEU A 288 15.07 13.37 -12.71
C LEU A 288 13.70 14.04 -12.93
N ASP A 289 13.25 14.15 -14.18
CA ASP A 289 11.90 14.64 -14.49
C ASP A 289 10.84 13.68 -13.90
N ALA A 290 11.03 12.36 -14.04
CA ALA A 290 10.15 11.37 -13.44
C ALA A 290 10.21 11.38 -11.89
N LEU A 291 11.39 11.59 -11.31
CA LEU A 291 11.57 11.74 -9.86
C LEU A 291 10.80 12.94 -9.32
N ALA A 292 10.85 14.09 -10.00
CA ALA A 292 10.15 15.30 -9.59
C ALA A 292 8.62 15.08 -9.51
N GLU A 293 8.05 14.35 -10.46
CA GLU A 293 6.64 13.94 -10.41
C GLU A 293 6.38 12.86 -9.34
N GLY A 294 7.28 11.88 -9.20
CA GLY A 294 7.17 10.83 -8.19
C GLY A 294 7.14 11.38 -6.77
N VAL A 295 7.98 12.37 -6.44
CA VAL A 295 8.01 13.01 -5.12
C VAL A 295 6.69 13.71 -4.79
N LYS A 296 6.03 14.35 -5.78
CA LYS A 296 4.72 14.97 -5.57
C LYS A 296 3.67 13.94 -5.13
N SER A 297 3.70 12.73 -5.71
CA SER A 297 2.78 11.64 -5.33
C SER A 297 3.00 11.15 -3.89
N GLY A 298 4.20 11.36 -3.33
CA GLY A 298 4.55 11.00 -1.95
C GLY A 298 4.40 12.11 -0.91
N ALA A 299 3.90 13.30 -1.28
CA ALA A 299 3.79 14.44 -0.35
C ALA A 299 2.97 14.11 0.92
N GLY A 300 1.92 13.30 0.77
CA GLY A 300 1.12 12.82 1.90
C GLY A 300 1.94 12.00 2.90
N ILE A 301 2.85 11.15 2.41
CA ILE A 301 3.77 10.36 3.26
C ILE A 301 4.66 11.30 4.07
N VAL A 302 5.29 12.28 3.41
CA VAL A 302 6.23 13.21 4.04
C VAL A 302 5.59 13.95 5.24
N ILE A 303 4.37 14.44 5.09
CA ILE A 303 3.72 15.25 6.14
C ILE A 303 2.97 14.39 7.18
N GLN A 304 2.39 13.24 6.81
CA GLN A 304 1.52 12.48 7.71
C GLN A 304 2.24 11.36 8.49
N PHE A 305 3.30 10.75 7.96
CA PHE A 305 4.02 9.68 8.68
C PHE A 305 4.52 10.11 10.06
N PRO A 306 5.08 11.33 10.26
CA PRO A 306 5.47 11.78 11.59
C PRO A 306 4.28 11.85 12.58
N PHE A 307 3.09 12.24 12.10
CA PHE A 307 1.88 12.22 12.94
C PHE A 307 1.46 10.80 13.29
N TYR A 308 1.48 9.87 12.33
CA TYR A 308 1.20 8.46 12.60
C TYR A 308 2.23 7.84 13.55
N SER A 309 3.50 8.27 13.48
CA SER A 309 4.55 7.91 14.43
C SER A 309 4.25 8.41 15.84
N GLY A 310 3.79 9.66 15.98
CA GLY A 310 3.34 10.20 17.26
C GLY A 310 2.10 9.47 17.80
N ILE A 311 1.12 9.16 16.95
CA ILE A 311 -0.05 8.34 17.33
C ILE A 311 0.40 6.96 17.80
N MET A 312 1.29 6.30 17.06
CA MET A 312 1.87 5.00 17.42
C MET A 312 2.52 5.04 18.80
N ALA A 313 3.27 6.09 19.12
CA ALA A 313 3.90 6.23 20.42
C ALA A 313 2.90 6.46 21.56
N ILE A 314 1.81 7.21 21.34
CA ILE A 314 0.71 7.26 22.32
C ILE A 314 0.10 5.87 22.47
N MET A 315 -0.23 5.19 21.37
CA MET A 315 -0.87 3.87 21.37
C MET A 315 -0.05 2.83 22.15
N ALA A 316 1.28 2.82 21.95
CA ALA A 316 2.21 1.94 22.66
C ALA A 316 2.44 2.38 24.12
N GLY A 317 2.79 3.65 24.33
CA GLY A 317 3.20 4.16 25.64
C GLY A 317 2.05 4.29 26.65
N SER A 318 0.82 4.52 26.16
CA SER A 318 -0.35 4.61 27.04
C SER A 318 -0.88 3.24 27.49
N GLY A 319 -0.75 2.21 26.65
CA GLY A 319 -1.39 0.90 26.84
C GLY A 319 -2.56 0.63 25.88
N LEU A 320 -3.05 1.64 25.14
CA LEU A 320 -4.22 1.51 24.26
C LEU A 320 -4.10 0.36 23.25
N ALA A 321 -2.94 0.19 22.60
CA ALA A 321 -2.73 -0.88 21.63
C ALA A 321 -2.86 -2.27 22.27
N VAL A 322 -2.35 -2.40 23.51
CA VAL A 322 -2.43 -3.63 24.30
C VAL A 322 -3.88 -3.89 24.70
N SER A 323 -4.57 -2.90 25.30
CA SER A 323 -5.97 -3.01 25.71
C SER A 323 -6.90 -3.41 24.57
N ILE A 324 -6.73 -2.83 23.38
CA ILE A 324 -7.53 -3.19 22.18
C ILE A 324 -7.22 -4.61 21.73
N SER A 325 -5.94 -4.97 21.67
CA SER A 325 -5.51 -6.29 21.17
C SER A 325 -5.94 -7.39 22.14
N ASP A 326 -5.63 -7.26 23.43
CA ASP A 326 -6.03 -8.21 24.48
C ASP A 326 -7.56 -8.34 24.58
N GLY A 327 -8.30 -7.24 24.46
CA GLY A 327 -9.75 -7.26 24.47
C GLY A 327 -10.37 -8.14 23.39
N LEU A 328 -9.67 -8.32 22.26
CA LEU A 328 -10.11 -9.14 21.13
C LEU A 328 -9.49 -10.54 21.11
N THR A 329 -8.30 -10.73 21.68
CA THR A 329 -7.56 -11.99 21.62
C THR A 329 -7.59 -12.80 22.92
N SER A 330 -7.95 -12.21 24.05
CA SER A 330 -7.94 -12.88 25.37
C SER A 330 -8.85 -14.12 25.47
N PHE A 331 -9.88 -14.20 24.63
CA PHE A 331 -10.79 -15.34 24.54
C PHE A 331 -10.52 -16.24 23.32
N ALA A 332 -9.45 -15.97 22.57
CA ALA A 332 -9.09 -16.75 21.41
C ALA A 332 -8.53 -18.12 21.81
N SER A 333 -8.89 -19.13 21.02
CA SER A 333 -8.25 -20.44 21.02
C SER A 333 -7.11 -20.47 20.00
N ALA A 334 -6.31 -21.54 19.98
CA ALA A 334 -5.26 -21.73 18.97
C ALA A 334 -5.82 -21.64 17.53
N GLU A 335 -7.03 -22.17 17.31
CA GLU A 335 -7.70 -22.17 16.00
C GLU A 335 -8.27 -20.80 15.61
N SER A 336 -8.66 -19.98 16.59
CA SER A 336 -9.34 -18.70 16.35
C SER A 336 -8.42 -17.48 16.49
N LEU A 337 -7.21 -17.64 17.04
CA LEU A 337 -6.26 -16.56 17.22
C LEU A 337 -5.88 -15.84 15.91
N PRO A 338 -5.60 -16.51 14.77
CA PRO A 338 -5.31 -15.82 13.52
C PRO A 338 -6.48 -14.93 13.05
N PHE A 339 -7.73 -15.37 13.25
CA PHE A 339 -8.91 -14.58 12.92
C PHE A 339 -9.01 -13.34 13.81
N TRP A 340 -8.88 -13.49 15.14
CA TRP A 340 -8.97 -12.36 16.07
C TRP A 340 -7.79 -11.39 15.92
N GLY A 341 -6.59 -11.91 15.62
CA GLY A 341 -5.43 -11.11 15.26
C GLY A 341 -5.67 -10.27 14.00
N PHE A 342 -6.28 -10.86 12.97
CA PHE A 342 -6.68 -10.14 11.76
C PHE A 342 -7.67 -9.01 12.03
N ILE A 343 -8.72 -9.27 12.84
CA ILE A 343 -9.71 -8.26 13.20
C ILE A 343 -9.09 -7.14 14.04
N SER A 344 -8.29 -7.50 15.05
CA SER A 344 -7.55 -6.55 15.88
C SER A 344 -6.64 -5.65 15.02
N ALA A 345 -5.89 -6.26 14.11
CA ALA A 345 -5.01 -5.55 13.20
C ALA A 345 -5.77 -4.61 12.26
N GLY A 346 -6.94 -5.00 11.77
CA GLY A 346 -7.80 -4.11 11.00
C GLY A 346 -8.25 -2.88 11.80
N ILE A 347 -8.58 -3.04 13.08
CA ILE A 347 -8.97 -1.93 13.95
C ILE A 347 -7.78 -1.01 14.23
N VAL A 348 -6.63 -1.58 14.59
CA VAL A 348 -5.41 -0.81 14.91
C VAL A 348 -4.89 -0.04 13.69
N ASN A 349 -5.05 -0.57 12.48
CA ASN A 349 -4.59 0.08 11.24
C ASN A 349 -5.26 1.44 10.97
N PHE A 350 -6.49 1.67 11.47
CA PHE A 350 -7.11 3.00 11.39
C PHE A 350 -6.30 4.07 12.15
N PHE A 351 -5.59 3.66 13.21
CA PHE A 351 -4.76 4.52 14.04
C PHE A 351 -3.31 4.57 13.56
N VAL A 352 -2.77 3.44 13.11
CA VAL A 352 -1.38 3.30 12.65
C VAL A 352 -1.36 2.63 11.26
N PRO A 353 -1.64 3.38 10.16
CA PRO A 353 -1.79 2.84 8.81
C PRO A 353 -0.44 2.56 8.13
N SER A 354 0.37 1.74 8.78
CA SER A 354 1.77 1.49 8.44
C SER A 354 2.15 0.11 8.91
N GLY A 355 2.19 -0.89 8.02
CA GLY A 355 2.42 -2.28 8.41
C GLY A 355 3.64 -2.50 9.29
N GLY A 356 4.76 -1.81 9.03
CA GLY A 356 5.95 -1.86 9.88
C GLY A 356 5.73 -1.24 11.26
N GLY A 357 5.16 -0.02 11.33
CA GLY A 357 4.87 0.64 12.60
C GLY A 357 3.78 -0.07 13.42
N GLN A 358 2.78 -0.61 12.73
CA GLN A 358 1.71 -1.42 13.30
C GLN A 358 2.26 -2.70 13.95
N TRP A 359 3.22 -3.35 13.31
CA TRP A 359 3.86 -4.54 13.87
C TRP A 359 4.59 -4.25 15.17
N VAL A 360 5.29 -3.11 15.26
CA VAL A 360 5.98 -2.70 16.48
C VAL A 360 5.02 -2.58 17.68
N VAL A 361 3.78 -2.14 17.46
CA VAL A 361 2.80 -1.97 18.54
C VAL A 361 1.98 -3.21 18.85
N GLN A 362 1.76 -4.09 17.88
CA GLN A 362 0.92 -5.29 18.07
C GLN A 362 1.71 -6.57 18.37
N ALA A 363 2.94 -6.71 17.88
CA ALA A 363 3.76 -7.89 18.13
C ALA A 363 3.95 -8.20 19.63
N PRO A 364 4.13 -7.21 20.54
CA PRO A 364 4.23 -7.48 21.98
C PRO A 364 3.01 -8.18 22.60
N VAL A 365 1.85 -8.09 21.97
CA VAL A 365 0.63 -8.79 22.40
C VAL A 365 0.42 -10.09 21.62
N MET A 366 0.60 -10.03 20.30
CA MET A 366 0.29 -11.14 19.41
C MET A 366 1.29 -12.29 19.55
N LEU A 367 2.59 -12.00 19.73
CA LEU A 367 3.63 -13.03 19.79
C LEU A 367 3.53 -13.88 21.07
N PRO A 368 3.37 -13.32 22.29
CA PRO A 368 3.16 -14.12 23.49
C PRO A 368 1.85 -14.92 23.46
N ALA A 369 0.78 -14.36 22.91
CA ALA A 369 -0.49 -15.08 22.76
C ALA A 369 -0.34 -16.28 21.82
N ALA A 370 0.38 -16.11 20.71
CA ALA A 370 0.70 -17.18 19.77
C ALA A 370 1.53 -18.28 20.44
N GLU A 371 2.58 -17.90 21.17
CA GLU A 371 3.43 -18.84 21.90
C GLU A 371 2.64 -19.63 22.96
N ALA A 372 1.83 -18.95 23.76
CA ALA A 372 1.02 -19.58 24.82
C ALA A 372 -0.02 -20.57 24.26
N LEU A 373 -0.57 -20.29 23.07
CA LEU A 373 -1.56 -21.13 22.41
C LEU A 373 -0.93 -22.13 21.42
N GLY A 374 0.39 -22.13 21.26
CA GLY A 374 1.11 -23.01 20.32
C GLY A 374 0.80 -22.73 18.85
N VAL A 375 0.47 -21.48 18.50
CA VAL A 375 0.18 -21.04 17.13
C VAL A 375 1.46 -20.56 16.46
N ASP A 376 1.62 -20.92 15.18
CA ASP A 376 2.76 -20.51 14.36
C ASP A 376 2.93 -18.98 14.28
N GLN A 377 4.15 -18.50 14.56
CA GLN A 377 4.45 -17.06 14.63
C GLN A 377 4.37 -16.40 13.25
N ALA A 378 4.77 -17.09 12.18
CA ALA A 378 4.69 -16.57 10.82
C ALA A 378 3.22 -16.35 10.41
N ARG A 379 2.34 -17.29 10.76
CA ARG A 379 0.90 -17.20 10.54
C ARG A 379 0.27 -16.03 11.28
N ILE A 380 0.65 -15.78 12.53
CA ILE A 380 0.15 -14.64 13.30
C ILE A 380 0.67 -13.31 12.76
N ALA A 381 1.94 -13.24 12.37
CA ALA A 381 2.48 -12.08 11.68
C ALA A 381 1.71 -11.78 10.37
N MET A 382 1.36 -12.82 9.61
CA MET A 382 0.56 -12.68 8.40
C MET A 382 -0.91 -12.33 8.67
N ALA A 383 -1.50 -12.78 9.79
CA ALA A 383 -2.83 -12.34 10.18
C ALA A 383 -2.86 -10.82 10.44
N VAL A 384 -1.84 -10.30 11.14
CA VAL A 384 -1.69 -8.86 11.37
C VAL A 384 -1.47 -8.11 10.06
N ALA A 385 -0.62 -8.65 9.18
CA ALA A 385 -0.37 -8.10 7.85
C ALA A 385 -1.66 -7.99 7.00
N TRP A 386 -2.47 -9.04 7.01
CA TRP A 386 -3.73 -9.03 6.28
C TRP A 386 -4.75 -8.06 6.87
N GLY A 387 -4.76 -7.83 8.18
CA GLY A 387 -5.64 -6.86 8.82
C GLY A 387 -5.31 -5.41 8.44
N ASP A 388 -4.01 -5.10 8.37
CA ASP A 388 -3.50 -3.83 7.84
C ASP A 388 -3.95 -3.64 6.37
N ALA A 389 -3.57 -4.57 5.50
CA ALA A 389 -3.91 -4.52 4.07
C ALA A 389 -5.42 -4.38 3.81
N TRP A 390 -6.22 -5.11 4.59
CA TRP A 390 -7.66 -5.14 4.45
C TRP A 390 -8.28 -3.77 4.66
N THR A 391 -7.98 -3.13 5.78
CA THR A 391 -8.62 -1.86 6.16
C THR A 391 -8.04 -0.65 5.44
N ASN A 392 -6.90 -0.78 4.78
CA ASN A 392 -6.40 0.22 3.83
C ASN A 392 -7.41 0.50 2.70
N MET A 393 -8.38 -0.37 2.42
CA MET A 393 -9.45 -0.06 1.47
C MET A 393 -10.31 1.13 1.91
N VAL A 394 -10.45 1.38 3.21
CA VAL A 394 -11.27 2.50 3.71
C VAL A 394 -10.47 3.54 4.49
N GLN A 395 -9.21 3.24 4.81
CA GLN A 395 -8.26 4.21 5.32
C GLN A 395 -7.77 5.08 4.13
N PRO A 396 -8.05 6.40 4.12
CA PRO A 396 -7.88 7.23 2.92
C PRO A 396 -6.43 7.59 2.57
N PHE A 397 -5.48 7.34 3.46
CA PHE A 397 -4.08 7.73 3.33
C PHE A 397 -3.41 7.10 2.10
N TRP A 398 -3.53 5.78 1.95
CA TRP A 398 -2.88 5.06 0.84
C TRP A 398 -3.57 5.25 -0.51
N ALA A 399 -4.76 5.84 -0.53
CA ALA A 399 -5.42 6.24 -1.78
C ALA A 399 -4.79 7.50 -2.39
N LEU A 400 -4.13 8.34 -1.59
CA LEU A 400 -3.58 9.63 -2.05
C LEU A 400 -2.70 9.54 -3.31
N PRO A 401 -1.74 8.60 -3.43
CA PRO A 401 -0.86 8.57 -4.59
C PRO A 401 -1.61 8.30 -5.90
N ILE A 402 -2.52 7.32 -5.91
CA ILE A 402 -3.32 7.00 -7.09
C ILE A 402 -4.31 8.12 -7.42
N LEU A 403 -4.92 8.73 -6.41
CA LEU A 403 -5.87 9.83 -6.55
C LEU A 403 -5.22 11.10 -7.13
N ALA A 404 -3.99 11.41 -6.69
CA ALA A 404 -3.20 12.53 -7.22
C ALA A 404 -2.92 12.35 -8.72
N ILE A 405 -2.64 11.12 -9.18
CA ILE A 405 -2.42 10.82 -10.60
C ILE A 405 -3.75 10.83 -11.37
N ALA A 406 -4.80 10.28 -10.78
CA ALA A 406 -6.12 10.15 -11.39
C ALA A 406 -6.89 11.48 -11.47
N GLY A 407 -6.55 12.48 -10.65
CA GLY A 407 -7.27 13.74 -10.54
C GLY A 407 -8.62 13.60 -9.81
N LEU A 408 -8.70 12.68 -8.85
CA LEU A 408 -9.89 12.44 -8.02
C LEU A 408 -9.57 12.69 -6.54
N ASN A 409 -10.60 12.80 -5.71
CA ASN A 409 -10.51 12.87 -4.26
C ASN A 409 -10.89 11.53 -3.63
N ALA A 410 -10.48 11.29 -2.38
CA ALA A 410 -10.74 10.04 -1.68
C ALA A 410 -12.24 9.70 -1.62
N LYS A 411 -13.06 10.73 -1.39
CA LYS A 411 -14.51 10.60 -1.37
C LYS A 411 -15.14 10.06 -2.65
N ASP A 412 -14.49 10.27 -3.81
CA ASP A 412 -15.04 9.90 -5.11
C ASP A 412 -15.00 8.37 -5.32
N ILE A 413 -14.11 7.65 -4.62
CA ILE A 413 -13.93 6.20 -4.76
C ILE A 413 -14.33 5.39 -3.52
N MET A 414 -14.38 6.02 -2.34
CA MET A 414 -14.42 5.31 -1.06
C MET A 414 -15.61 4.35 -0.91
N GLY A 415 -16.78 4.72 -1.44
CA GLY A 415 -17.96 3.84 -1.36
C GLY A 415 -17.82 2.54 -2.16
N PHE A 416 -16.99 2.50 -3.21
CA PHE A 416 -16.64 1.25 -3.89
C PHE A 416 -15.66 0.42 -3.06
N CYS A 417 -14.72 1.09 -2.38
CA CYS A 417 -13.72 0.43 -1.56
C CYS A 417 -14.33 -0.20 -0.29
N VAL A 418 -15.43 0.35 0.25
CA VAL A 418 -16.18 -0.32 1.34
C VAL A 418 -16.78 -1.66 0.90
N VAL A 419 -17.25 -1.77 -0.35
CA VAL A 419 -17.74 -3.05 -0.86
C VAL A 419 -16.58 -4.06 -0.94
N GLN A 420 -15.42 -3.61 -1.39
CA GLN A 420 -14.20 -4.42 -1.40
C GLN A 420 -13.82 -4.85 0.01
N LEU A 421 -13.82 -3.93 0.99
CA LEU A 421 -13.56 -4.21 2.40
C LEU A 421 -14.44 -5.37 2.89
N VAL A 422 -15.75 -5.32 2.68
CA VAL A 422 -16.64 -6.38 3.19
C VAL A 422 -16.33 -7.73 2.55
N VAL A 423 -16.20 -7.78 1.22
CA VAL A 423 -16.00 -9.05 0.51
C VAL A 423 -14.62 -9.63 0.78
N SER A 424 -13.56 -8.82 0.72
CA SER A 424 -12.21 -9.28 0.99
C SER A 424 -12.02 -9.69 2.44
N GLY A 425 -12.63 -8.98 3.39
CA GLY A 425 -12.58 -9.31 4.80
C GLY A 425 -13.11 -10.71 5.09
N VAL A 426 -14.22 -11.10 4.45
CA VAL A 426 -14.75 -12.46 4.56
C VAL A 426 -13.79 -13.48 3.97
N ILE A 427 -13.23 -13.24 2.77
CA ILE A 427 -12.31 -14.18 2.12
C ILE A 427 -11.04 -14.39 2.95
N ILE A 428 -10.45 -13.30 3.44
CA ILE A 428 -9.23 -13.31 4.26
C ILE A 428 -9.51 -14.02 5.60
N ALA A 429 -10.61 -13.69 6.27
CA ALA A 429 -11.01 -14.33 7.52
C ALA A 429 -11.19 -15.84 7.36
N LEU A 430 -11.85 -16.28 6.29
CA LEU A 430 -12.01 -17.71 6.01
C LEU A 430 -10.65 -18.38 5.73
N GLY A 431 -9.78 -17.75 4.95
CA GLY A 431 -8.44 -18.27 4.68
C GLY A 431 -7.61 -18.44 5.96
N LEU A 432 -7.62 -17.43 6.84
CA LEU A 432 -6.90 -17.48 8.12
C LEU A 432 -7.51 -18.44 9.14
N SER A 433 -8.79 -18.82 8.99
CA SER A 433 -9.47 -19.72 9.93
C SER A 433 -9.41 -21.19 9.51
N PHE A 434 -9.29 -21.49 8.21
CA PHE A 434 -9.53 -22.84 7.68
C PHE A 434 -8.39 -23.44 6.84
N LEU A 435 -7.41 -22.65 6.39
CA LEU A 435 -6.22 -23.14 5.65
C LEU A 435 -5.02 -23.18 6.58
#